data_AF-A0A354T8V2-F1
#
_entry.id   AF-A0A354T8V2-F1
#
_cell.length_a   1.000
_cell.length_b   1.000
_cell.length_c   1.000
_cell.angle_alpha   90.00
_cell.angle_beta   90.00
_cell.angle_gamma   90.00
#
_symmetry.space_group_name_H-M   'P 1'
#
loop_
_entity.id
_entity.type
_entity.pdbx_description
1 polymer ?
#
loop_
_entity_poly.entity_id
_entity_poly.type
_entity_poly.pdbx_seq_one_letter_code
_entity_poly.pdbx_strand_id
1 'polypeptide(L)'
;MIRLPLAVLLCLFALPAMASVEESYARWDQLRDPSAGQIQFADAYRFLQTHRGWPQEKVIRLRAEQAALSERLADSTIRSFCADYPPISGRGMIACAEAGAGDAAKQAAWVKQAWLQGDFSGYEEEEIRRRHRFTAKEHEARIDRLLFEGKTSPARRMLPLLTPAQRLLAEARLALITDAKNVNAKIYSVPAALKNHPGLTFNRIQWRSRKGLEDGVRELLLSAPEHPPYADYWYNYRAIAVRDAVEHGRYSEALSLLKKAGALNSENNADALFMKGWIRLEFAGQPRDAYKDFYQLYGDVSTPVSKARAAYWAGRAATANGNTDIATEWYEKAAEYSTVFYGQLAAAALKPGAPLALPDMPSAGSVADETLAKTAMWLVHQDEPLMANLFLNTLTDQSDSAQAAALAKRAEANHYRHGAVKVAKQALRRNIVLVSAGWPTMTLPSQAPIEPGLALAIARQESEFNPKARSHADARGLMQILPGTATMTPRQYGLPVGVQDLYEPQANALLGTHYLGGLINGWDGSYIAAIAS
;
A
#
# COMPACT_ATOMS: atom_id res chain seq x y z
N MET A 1 -78.28 3.12 -2.29
CA MET A 1 -78.11 4.18 -3.29
C MET A 1 -77.44 5.38 -2.62
N ILE A 2 -76.34 5.87 -3.20
CA ILE A 2 -75.62 7.12 -2.92
C ILE A 2 -74.82 7.23 -1.60
N ARG A 3 -73.48 7.14 -1.70
CA ARG A 3 -72.47 8.22 -1.46
C ARG A 3 -71.08 7.60 -1.22
N LEU A 4 -70.13 7.87 -2.12
CA LEU A 4 -68.68 7.74 -1.86
C LEU A 4 -68.23 8.80 -0.84
N PRO A 5 -67.18 8.53 -0.04
CA PRO A 5 -66.30 9.56 0.46
C PRO A 5 -64.97 9.61 -0.31
N LEU A 6 -64.54 10.84 -0.59
CA LEU A 6 -63.19 11.22 -1.01
C LEU A 6 -62.15 10.67 -0.01
N ALA A 7 -61.22 9.85 -0.51
CA ALA A 7 -59.93 9.61 0.12
C ALA A 7 -58.89 9.41 -0.98
N VAL A 8 -58.46 10.52 -1.58
CA VAL A 8 -57.35 10.58 -2.53
C VAL A 8 -56.45 11.73 -2.09
N LEU A 9 -55.14 11.45 -2.13
CA LEU A 9 -54.00 12.35 -1.99
C LEU A 9 -53.57 12.76 -0.57
N LEU A 10 -52.70 11.93 0.02
CA LEU A 10 -51.47 12.37 0.73
C LEU A 10 -50.63 11.13 1.12
N CYS A 11 -50.11 10.41 0.12
CA CYS A 11 -48.91 9.59 0.34
C CYS A 11 -47.71 10.51 0.15
N LEU A 12 -47.28 11.11 1.27
CA LEU A 12 -45.97 11.72 1.42
C LEU A 12 -44.91 10.68 1.03
N PHE A 13 -44.16 10.94 -0.05
CA PHE A 13 -42.78 10.49 -0.13
C PHE A 13 -42.02 11.24 0.96
N ALA A 14 -42.04 10.70 2.18
CA ALA A 14 -41.08 11.08 3.18
C ALA A 14 -39.70 10.65 2.67
N LEU A 15 -38.92 11.61 2.16
CA LEU A 15 -37.47 11.46 2.11
C LEU A 15 -37.04 10.96 3.51
N PRO A 16 -36.32 9.83 3.64
CA PRO A 16 -35.83 9.42 4.94
C PRO A 16 -35.06 10.59 5.53
N ALA A 17 -35.34 10.93 6.80
CA ALA A 17 -34.55 11.92 7.52
C ALA A 17 -33.06 11.60 7.30
N MET A 18 -32.26 12.62 6.94
CA MET A 18 -30.82 12.41 6.80
C MET A 18 -30.31 11.82 8.12
N ALA A 19 -29.85 10.57 8.06
CA ALA A 19 -29.28 9.88 9.21
C ALA A 19 -28.19 10.75 9.83
N SER A 20 -28.07 10.74 11.14
CA SER A 20 -27.04 11.53 11.80
C SER A 20 -25.64 11.06 11.38
N VAL A 21 -24.62 11.89 11.61
CA VAL A 21 -23.22 11.50 11.35
C VAL A 21 -22.87 10.24 12.15
N GLU A 22 -23.36 10.16 13.39
CA GLU A 22 -23.16 9.03 14.31
C GLU A 22 -23.82 7.75 13.80
N GLU A 23 -25.07 7.81 13.34
CA GLU A 23 -25.79 6.66 12.79
C GLU A 23 -25.12 6.14 11.52
N SER A 24 -24.74 7.05 10.63
CA SER A 24 -24.06 6.73 9.37
C SER A 24 -22.69 6.10 9.64
N TYR A 25 -21.94 6.65 10.60
CA TYR A 25 -20.65 6.11 11.05
C TYR A 25 -20.79 4.72 11.68
N ALA A 26 -21.70 4.54 12.64
CA ALA A 26 -21.90 3.26 13.31
C ALA A 26 -22.26 2.16 12.29
N ARG A 27 -23.08 2.50 11.30
CA ARG A 27 -23.44 1.58 10.25
C ARG A 27 -22.26 1.24 9.33
N TRP A 28 -21.51 2.26 8.91
CA TRP A 28 -20.29 2.08 8.12
C TRP A 28 -19.29 1.16 8.83
N ASP A 29 -19.09 1.39 10.13
CA ASP A 29 -18.16 0.64 10.97
C ASP A 29 -18.56 -0.83 11.10
N GLN A 30 -19.84 -1.09 11.37
CA GLN A 30 -20.38 -2.46 11.41
C GLN A 30 -20.23 -3.20 10.08
N LEU A 31 -20.48 -2.52 8.95
CA LEU A 31 -20.47 -3.15 7.63
C LEU A 31 -19.05 -3.53 7.17
N ARG A 32 -18.03 -2.83 7.64
CA ARG A 32 -16.63 -3.08 7.27
C ARG A 32 -15.87 -3.94 8.29
N ASP A 33 -16.34 -4.04 9.53
CA ASP A 33 -15.66 -4.74 10.61
C ASP A 33 -15.49 -6.24 10.28
N PRO A 34 -14.25 -6.74 10.12
CA PRO A 34 -13.99 -8.16 9.86
C PRO A 34 -14.47 -9.09 10.99
N SER A 35 -14.60 -8.60 12.22
CA SER A 35 -15.04 -9.37 13.38
C SER A 35 -16.57 -9.49 13.49
N ALA A 36 -17.29 -8.50 12.96
CA ALA A 36 -18.71 -8.62 12.71
C ALA A 36 -18.93 -9.84 11.80
N GLY A 37 -19.79 -10.75 12.25
CA GLY A 37 -20.09 -12.00 11.54
C GLY A 37 -20.75 -11.76 10.18
N GLN A 38 -21.61 -12.68 9.75
CA GLN A 38 -22.31 -12.50 8.49
C GLN A 38 -23.18 -11.23 8.52
N ILE A 39 -22.94 -10.31 7.60
CA ILE A 39 -23.78 -9.14 7.37
C ILE A 39 -24.93 -9.49 6.43
N GLN A 40 -26.00 -8.68 6.47
CA GLN A 40 -27.09 -8.79 5.51
C GLN A 40 -26.72 -8.08 4.20
N PHE A 41 -26.95 -8.76 3.07
CA PHE A 41 -26.65 -8.23 1.74
C PHE A 41 -27.44 -6.93 1.44
N ALA A 42 -28.75 -6.94 1.67
CA ALA A 42 -29.63 -5.80 1.37
C ALA A 42 -29.20 -4.52 2.10
N ASP A 43 -28.68 -4.71 3.30
CA ASP A 43 -28.20 -3.67 4.19
C ASP A 43 -26.88 -3.05 3.72
N ALA A 44 -25.94 -3.88 3.30
CA ALA A 44 -24.69 -3.43 2.70
C ALA A 44 -24.95 -2.71 1.36
N TYR A 45 -25.85 -3.25 0.54
CA TYR A 45 -26.20 -2.66 -0.75
C TYR A 45 -26.88 -1.29 -0.58
N ARG A 46 -27.85 -1.18 0.34
CA ARG A 46 -28.51 0.11 0.66
C ARG A 46 -27.48 1.14 1.10
N PHE A 47 -26.52 0.76 1.95
CA PHE A 47 -25.47 1.67 2.41
C PHE A 47 -24.60 2.16 1.24
N LEU A 48 -24.16 1.25 0.36
CA LEU A 48 -23.37 1.60 -0.82
C LEU A 48 -24.13 2.54 -1.77
N GLN A 49 -25.45 2.45 -1.85
CA GLN A 49 -26.25 3.36 -2.68
C GLN A 49 -26.36 4.76 -2.09
N THR A 50 -26.48 4.87 -0.76
CA THR A 50 -26.71 6.16 -0.07
C THR A 50 -25.43 6.87 0.38
N HIS A 51 -24.31 6.16 0.49
CA HIS A 51 -23.04 6.66 1.04
C HIS A 51 -21.85 6.43 0.08
N ARG A 52 -22.06 6.75 -1.22
CA ARG A 52 -20.99 6.66 -2.23
C ARG A 52 -19.80 7.53 -1.84
N GLY A 53 -18.59 7.03 -2.05
CA GLY A 53 -17.36 7.77 -1.74
C GLY A 53 -16.95 7.74 -0.26
N TRP A 54 -17.66 6.99 0.59
CA TRP A 54 -17.22 6.75 1.96
C TRP A 54 -15.93 5.91 2.00
N PRO A 55 -15.10 6.07 3.05
CA PRO A 55 -13.84 5.33 3.16
C PRO A 55 -14.06 3.82 3.12
N GLN A 56 -13.09 3.08 2.57
CA GLN A 56 -13.12 1.61 2.55
C GLN A 56 -14.36 0.99 1.86
N GLU A 57 -15.00 1.69 0.91
CA GLU A 57 -16.11 1.16 0.11
C GLU A 57 -15.83 -0.24 -0.47
N LYS A 58 -14.59 -0.48 -0.93
CA LYS A 58 -14.13 -1.78 -1.42
C LYS A 58 -14.31 -2.90 -0.39
N VAL A 59 -14.07 -2.65 0.89
CA VAL A 59 -14.24 -3.64 1.97
C VAL A 59 -15.71 -3.99 2.14
N ILE A 60 -16.59 -2.98 2.15
CA ILE A 60 -18.04 -3.16 2.25
C ILE A 60 -18.55 -3.94 1.04
N ARG A 61 -18.07 -3.63 -0.17
CA ARG A 61 -18.39 -4.38 -1.40
C ARG A 61 -17.97 -5.85 -1.32
N LEU A 62 -16.77 -6.14 -0.85
CA LEU A 62 -16.30 -7.53 -0.67
C LEU A 62 -17.17 -8.31 0.32
N ARG A 63 -17.59 -7.65 1.42
CA ARG A 63 -18.49 -8.26 2.40
C ARG A 63 -19.92 -8.42 1.87
N ALA A 64 -20.41 -7.47 1.08
CA ALA A 64 -21.69 -7.57 0.37
C ALA A 64 -21.69 -8.74 -0.62
N GLU A 65 -20.61 -8.92 -1.39
CA GLU A 65 -20.45 -10.06 -2.30
C GLU A 65 -20.41 -11.41 -1.55
N GLN A 66 -19.78 -11.45 -0.38
CA GLN A 66 -19.79 -12.63 0.48
C GLN A 66 -21.20 -12.95 1.02
N ALA A 67 -21.93 -11.93 1.47
CA ALA A 67 -23.31 -12.07 1.94
C ALA A 67 -24.23 -12.54 0.80
N ALA A 68 -24.09 -11.94 -0.40
CA ALA A 68 -24.84 -12.31 -1.60
C ALA A 68 -24.70 -13.80 -1.95
N LEU A 69 -23.48 -14.35 -1.90
CA LEU A 69 -23.23 -15.78 -2.12
C LEU A 69 -23.83 -16.65 -1.01
N SER A 70 -23.71 -16.22 0.24
CA SER A 70 -24.11 -17.00 1.42
C SER A 70 -25.62 -17.08 1.57
N GLU A 71 -26.31 -15.96 1.38
CA GLU A 71 -27.77 -15.85 1.47
C GLU A 71 -28.48 -16.50 0.28
N ARG A 72 -27.77 -16.70 -0.84
CA ARG A 72 -28.30 -17.34 -2.06
C ARG A 72 -29.59 -16.68 -2.55
N LEU A 73 -29.70 -15.36 -2.40
CA LEU A 73 -30.90 -14.66 -2.78
C LEU A 73 -31.10 -14.86 -4.30
N ALA A 74 -32.14 -15.58 -4.70
CA ALA A 74 -32.52 -15.75 -6.10
C ALA A 74 -33.22 -14.48 -6.58
N ASP A 75 -32.49 -13.37 -6.58
CA ASP A 75 -33.11 -12.06 -6.41
C ASP A 75 -32.71 -11.06 -7.46
N SER A 76 -33.72 -10.37 -7.97
CA SER A 76 -33.55 -9.19 -8.82
C SER A 76 -32.63 -8.15 -8.18
N THR A 77 -32.58 -8.09 -6.84
CA THR A 77 -31.70 -7.20 -6.08
C THR A 77 -30.21 -7.50 -6.27
N ILE A 78 -29.78 -8.77 -6.27
CA ILE A 78 -28.37 -9.12 -6.55
C ILE A 78 -28.03 -8.74 -7.98
N ARG A 79 -28.95 -8.96 -8.94
CA ARG A 79 -28.74 -8.55 -10.33
C ARG A 79 -28.54 -7.03 -10.45
N SER A 80 -29.36 -6.23 -9.75
CA SER A 80 -29.19 -4.78 -9.68
C SER A 80 -27.85 -4.39 -9.05
N PHE A 81 -27.47 -5.01 -7.93
CA PHE A 81 -26.17 -4.77 -7.31
C PHE A 81 -25.01 -5.06 -8.27
N CYS A 82 -25.06 -6.16 -9.01
CA CYS A 82 -24.02 -6.52 -9.97
C CYS A 82 -23.97 -5.58 -11.20
N ALA A 83 -25.06 -4.87 -11.47
CA ALA A 83 -25.12 -3.83 -12.50
C ALA A 83 -24.49 -2.51 -11.98
N ASP A 84 -24.82 -2.10 -10.76
CA ASP A 84 -24.26 -0.91 -10.10
C ASP A 84 -22.77 -1.10 -9.75
N TYR A 85 -22.42 -2.31 -9.30
CA TYR A 85 -21.11 -2.69 -8.78
C TYR A 85 -20.66 -4.03 -9.38
N PRO A 86 -19.92 -4.02 -10.51
CA PRO A 86 -19.34 -5.23 -11.06
C PRO A 86 -18.51 -6.00 -10.00
N PRO A 87 -18.58 -7.35 -9.98
CA PRO A 87 -17.99 -8.13 -8.91
C PRO A 87 -16.47 -8.03 -8.90
N ILE A 88 -15.90 -7.86 -7.71
CA ILE A 88 -14.45 -7.72 -7.47
C ILE A 88 -13.83 -8.92 -6.74
N SER A 89 -14.63 -9.91 -6.35
CA SER A 89 -14.17 -11.16 -5.77
C SER A 89 -14.75 -12.39 -6.48
N GLY A 90 -14.12 -13.54 -6.26
CA GLY A 90 -14.67 -14.82 -6.72
C GLY A 90 -16.04 -15.13 -6.10
N ARG A 91 -16.34 -14.67 -4.88
CA ARG A 91 -17.67 -14.84 -4.28
C ARG A 91 -18.72 -14.02 -5.03
N GLY A 92 -18.41 -12.76 -5.31
CA GLY A 92 -19.29 -11.89 -6.08
C GLY A 92 -19.51 -12.39 -7.50
N MET A 93 -18.47 -12.89 -8.17
CA MET A 93 -18.58 -13.47 -9.51
C MET A 93 -19.55 -14.65 -9.54
N ILE A 94 -19.49 -15.57 -8.56
CA ILE A 94 -20.45 -16.68 -8.44
C ILE A 94 -21.86 -16.13 -8.15
N ALA A 95 -22.00 -15.25 -7.15
CA ALA A 95 -23.30 -14.70 -6.77
C ALA A 95 -23.98 -13.96 -7.94
N CYS A 96 -23.23 -13.13 -8.67
CA CYS A 96 -23.72 -12.41 -9.85
C CYS A 96 -24.09 -13.34 -11.01
N ALA A 97 -23.27 -14.36 -11.28
CA ALA A 97 -23.56 -15.33 -12.33
C ALA A 97 -24.83 -16.12 -12.01
N GLU A 98 -25.00 -16.56 -10.77
CA GLU A 98 -26.16 -17.36 -10.32
C GLU A 98 -27.44 -16.54 -10.20
N ALA A 99 -27.34 -15.24 -9.94
CA ALA A 99 -28.48 -14.30 -10.01
C ALA A 99 -28.89 -13.95 -11.45
N GLY A 100 -28.16 -14.45 -12.45
CA GLY A 100 -28.41 -14.18 -13.87
C GLY A 100 -28.07 -12.75 -14.29
N ALA A 101 -27.01 -12.16 -13.74
CA ALA A 101 -26.53 -10.85 -14.16
C ALA A 101 -25.68 -10.95 -15.44
N GLY A 102 -26.02 -10.16 -16.46
CA GLY A 102 -25.39 -10.21 -17.78
C GLY A 102 -25.87 -11.38 -18.65
N ASP A 103 -25.28 -11.54 -19.83
CA ASP A 103 -25.57 -12.68 -20.72
C ASP A 103 -24.91 -13.99 -20.24
N ALA A 104 -25.31 -15.12 -20.87
CA ALA A 104 -24.81 -16.44 -20.51
C ALA A 104 -23.29 -16.60 -20.67
N ALA A 105 -22.67 -15.91 -21.63
CA ALA A 105 -21.23 -15.97 -21.85
C ALA A 105 -20.47 -15.27 -20.71
N LYS A 106 -20.96 -14.10 -20.28
CA LYS A 106 -20.43 -13.34 -19.14
C LYS A 106 -20.58 -14.11 -17.83
N GLN A 107 -21.74 -14.74 -17.61
CA GLN A 107 -21.99 -15.59 -16.44
C GLN A 107 -21.02 -16.77 -16.39
N ALA A 108 -20.85 -17.49 -17.50
CA ALA A 108 -19.90 -18.61 -17.59
C ALA A 108 -18.45 -18.17 -17.37
N ALA A 109 -18.06 -17.01 -17.92
CA ALA A 109 -16.74 -16.42 -17.71
C ALA A 109 -16.50 -16.09 -16.23
N TRP A 110 -17.48 -15.50 -15.55
CA TRP A 110 -17.40 -15.22 -14.12
C TRP A 110 -17.28 -16.48 -13.27
N VAL A 111 -18.07 -17.53 -13.54
CA VAL A 111 -17.96 -18.81 -12.81
C VAL A 111 -16.55 -19.39 -12.94
N LYS A 112 -16.00 -19.40 -14.16
CA LYS A 112 -14.65 -19.88 -14.41
C LYS A 112 -13.60 -19.03 -13.69
N GLN A 113 -13.67 -17.71 -13.83
CA GLN A 113 -12.71 -16.81 -13.19
C GLN A 113 -12.77 -16.91 -11.67
N ALA A 114 -13.97 -17.00 -11.10
CA ALA A 114 -14.20 -17.22 -9.68
C ALA A 114 -13.55 -18.50 -9.18
N TRP A 115 -13.68 -19.60 -9.94
CA TRP A 115 -13.02 -20.84 -9.58
C TRP A 115 -11.50 -20.76 -9.67
N LEU A 116 -10.93 -19.97 -10.58
CA LEU A 116 -9.47 -19.83 -10.66
C LEU A 116 -8.92 -18.94 -9.52
N GLN A 117 -9.60 -17.84 -9.22
CA GLN A 117 -9.05 -16.74 -8.40
C GLN A 117 -9.68 -16.61 -7.01
N GLY A 118 -10.88 -17.17 -6.79
CA GLY A 118 -11.65 -16.99 -5.57
C GLY A 118 -11.12 -17.78 -4.38
N ASP A 119 -11.17 -17.17 -3.20
CA ASP A 119 -10.82 -17.82 -1.93
C ASP A 119 -12.06 -18.25 -1.19
N PHE A 120 -12.35 -19.54 -1.21
CA PHE A 120 -13.59 -20.12 -0.73
C PHE A 120 -13.33 -20.96 0.53
N SER A 121 -14.33 -21.01 1.42
CA SER A 121 -14.40 -21.99 2.50
C SER A 121 -14.57 -23.40 1.91
N GLY A 122 -14.33 -24.44 2.70
CA GLY A 122 -14.51 -25.83 2.23
C GLY A 122 -15.95 -26.09 1.75
N TYR A 123 -16.92 -25.56 2.49
CA TYR A 123 -18.35 -25.65 2.14
C TYR A 123 -18.67 -24.92 0.83
N GLU A 124 -18.17 -23.69 0.66
CA GLU A 124 -18.37 -22.92 -0.58
C GLU A 124 -17.78 -23.64 -1.81
N GLU A 125 -16.58 -24.23 -1.68
CA GLU A 125 -15.95 -24.97 -2.79
C GLU A 125 -16.75 -26.19 -3.21
N GLU A 126 -17.28 -26.95 -2.24
CA GLU A 126 -18.11 -28.12 -2.49
C GLU A 126 -19.40 -27.73 -3.20
N GLU A 127 -20.08 -26.68 -2.72
CA GLU A 127 -21.34 -26.20 -3.29
C GLU A 127 -21.16 -25.59 -4.68
N ILE A 128 -20.05 -24.89 -4.94
CA ILE A 128 -19.73 -24.39 -6.28
C ILE A 128 -19.50 -25.56 -7.25
N ARG A 129 -18.72 -26.58 -6.84
CA ARG A 129 -18.46 -27.78 -7.66
C ARG A 129 -19.67 -28.67 -7.89
N ARG A 130 -20.65 -28.64 -6.99
CA ARG A 130 -21.90 -29.38 -7.15
C ARG A 130 -22.74 -28.82 -8.30
N ARG A 131 -22.67 -27.51 -8.52
CA ARG A 131 -23.50 -26.75 -9.47
C ARG A 131 -22.79 -26.45 -10.78
N HIS A 132 -21.47 -26.30 -10.74
CA HIS A 132 -20.65 -25.95 -11.89
C HIS A 132 -19.59 -27.03 -12.15
N ARG A 133 -19.24 -27.23 -13.43
CA ARG A 133 -18.24 -28.20 -13.84
C ARG A 133 -16.94 -27.49 -14.20
N PHE A 134 -15.82 -28.07 -13.77
CA PHE A 134 -14.48 -27.57 -14.04
C PHE A 134 -13.61 -28.69 -14.57
N THR A 135 -12.66 -28.34 -15.42
CA THR A 135 -11.70 -29.25 -16.05
C THR A 135 -10.51 -29.52 -15.12
N ALA A 136 -9.77 -30.59 -15.39
CA ALA A 136 -8.51 -30.88 -14.71
C ALA A 136 -7.52 -29.71 -14.81
N LYS A 137 -7.41 -29.06 -15.98
CA LYS A 137 -6.55 -27.89 -16.19
C LYS A 137 -6.95 -26.69 -15.34
N GLU A 138 -8.24 -26.49 -15.08
CA GLU A 138 -8.71 -25.42 -14.19
C GLU A 138 -8.42 -25.75 -12.72
N HIS A 139 -8.50 -27.03 -12.32
CA HIS A 139 -8.05 -27.47 -11.00
C HIS A 139 -6.54 -27.26 -10.80
N GLU A 140 -5.74 -27.58 -11.81
CA GLU A 140 -4.29 -27.36 -11.83
C GLU A 140 -3.94 -25.87 -11.71
N ALA A 141 -4.61 -25.00 -12.48
CA ALA A 141 -4.40 -23.56 -12.39
C ALA A 141 -4.80 -22.98 -11.02
N ARG A 142 -5.93 -23.43 -10.45
CA ARG A 142 -6.38 -22.99 -9.11
C ARG A 142 -5.38 -23.38 -8.03
N ILE A 143 -4.94 -24.64 -8.00
CA ILE A 143 -3.98 -25.08 -6.97
C ILE A 143 -2.62 -24.40 -7.15
N ASP A 144 -2.18 -24.12 -8.38
CA ASP A 144 -0.93 -23.41 -8.62
C ASP A 144 -0.95 -22.03 -7.98
N ARG A 145 -2.01 -21.24 -8.21
CA ARG A 145 -2.24 -19.94 -7.54
C ARG A 145 -2.22 -20.08 -6.02
N LEU A 146 -3.00 -21.01 -5.47
CA LEU A 146 -3.11 -21.20 -4.02
C LEU A 146 -1.75 -21.50 -3.37
N LEU A 147 -0.91 -22.29 -4.05
CA LEU A 147 0.43 -22.64 -3.57
C LEU A 147 1.44 -21.48 -3.70
N PHE A 148 1.30 -20.61 -4.72
CA PHE A 148 2.07 -19.37 -4.79
C PHE A 148 1.74 -18.42 -3.64
N GLU A 149 0.45 -18.33 -3.29
CA GLU A 149 -0.05 -17.51 -2.18
C GLU A 149 0.16 -18.16 -0.79
N GLY A 150 0.71 -19.37 -0.73
CA GLY A 150 0.94 -20.09 0.55
C GLY A 150 -0.34 -20.61 1.21
N LYS A 151 -1.48 -20.65 0.51
CA LYS A 151 -2.79 -21.10 1.03
C LYS A 151 -2.88 -22.63 1.08
N THR A 152 -2.29 -23.22 2.11
CA THR A 152 -2.14 -24.69 2.22
C THR A 152 -3.45 -25.44 2.40
N SER A 153 -4.37 -24.95 3.25
CA SER A 153 -5.65 -25.62 3.52
C SER A 153 -6.53 -25.80 2.26
N PRO A 154 -6.85 -24.74 1.48
CA PRO A 154 -7.57 -24.92 0.21
C PRO A 154 -6.76 -25.71 -0.82
N ALA A 155 -5.43 -25.56 -0.88
CA ALA A 155 -4.61 -26.35 -1.80
C ALA A 155 -4.69 -27.86 -1.50
N ARG A 156 -4.73 -28.28 -0.22
CA ARG A 156 -4.92 -29.69 0.15
C ARG A 156 -6.26 -30.26 -0.33
N ARG A 157 -7.34 -29.47 -0.27
CA ARG A 157 -8.66 -29.88 -0.76
C ARG A 157 -8.71 -30.10 -2.28
N MET A 158 -7.77 -29.49 -3.02
CA MET A 158 -7.67 -29.65 -4.47
C MET A 158 -6.98 -30.96 -4.89
N LEU A 159 -6.17 -31.59 -4.02
CA LEU A 159 -5.37 -32.78 -4.38
C LEU A 159 -6.16 -33.94 -4.99
N PRO A 160 -7.37 -34.30 -4.50
CA PRO A 160 -8.17 -35.37 -5.10
C PRO A 160 -8.62 -35.07 -6.54
N LEU A 161 -8.63 -33.80 -6.95
CA LEU A 161 -9.13 -33.32 -8.24
C LEU A 161 -8.06 -33.27 -9.33
N LEU A 162 -6.80 -33.57 -8.98
CA LEU A 162 -5.66 -33.51 -9.87
C LEU A 162 -5.35 -34.86 -10.51
N THR A 163 -4.69 -34.81 -11.66
CA THR A 163 -4.02 -35.98 -12.24
C THR A 163 -2.92 -36.50 -11.31
N PRO A 164 -2.53 -37.80 -11.39
CA PRO A 164 -1.49 -38.35 -10.51
C PRO A 164 -0.17 -37.58 -10.53
N ALA A 165 0.29 -37.16 -11.72
CA ALA A 165 1.52 -36.39 -11.88
C ALA A 165 1.44 -35.01 -11.19
N GLN A 166 0.32 -34.31 -11.36
CA GLN A 166 0.11 -32.99 -10.75
C GLN A 166 -0.11 -33.06 -9.25
N ARG A 167 -0.71 -34.15 -8.74
CA ARG A 167 -0.82 -34.40 -7.31
C ARG A 167 0.56 -34.52 -6.65
N LEU A 168 1.50 -35.25 -7.27
CA LEU A 168 2.87 -35.38 -6.77
C LEU A 168 3.61 -34.03 -6.74
N LEU A 169 3.44 -33.21 -7.80
CA LEU A 169 3.97 -31.84 -7.83
C LEU A 169 3.39 -30.97 -6.70
N ALA A 170 2.07 -30.99 -6.52
CA ALA A 170 1.39 -30.23 -5.49
C ALA A 170 1.80 -30.65 -4.07
N GLU A 171 1.94 -31.95 -3.82
CA GLU A 171 2.42 -32.48 -2.54
C GLU A 171 3.84 -32.05 -2.21
N ALA A 172 4.75 -32.05 -3.20
CA ALA A 172 6.12 -31.55 -3.01
C ALA A 172 6.14 -30.06 -2.66
N ARG A 173 5.31 -29.26 -3.33
CA ARG A 173 5.15 -27.83 -3.04
C ARG A 173 4.54 -27.58 -1.66
N LEU A 174 3.51 -28.33 -1.28
CA LEU A 174 2.95 -28.29 0.08
C LEU A 174 4.00 -28.63 1.13
N ALA A 175 4.81 -29.67 0.90
CA ALA A 175 5.89 -30.06 1.80
C ALA A 175 6.94 -28.95 1.98
N LEU A 176 7.29 -28.23 0.90
CA LEU A 176 8.16 -27.06 0.96
C LEU A 176 7.55 -25.89 1.74
N ILE A 177 6.27 -25.61 1.51
CA ILE A 177 5.55 -24.51 2.19
C ILE A 177 5.44 -24.80 3.70
N THR A 178 5.11 -26.04 4.08
CA THR A 178 4.89 -26.43 5.48
C THR A 178 6.15 -26.95 6.19
N ASP A 179 7.33 -26.81 5.59
CA ASP A 179 8.61 -27.31 6.13
C ASP A 179 8.55 -28.79 6.59
N ALA A 180 7.98 -29.65 5.77
CA ALA A 180 7.81 -31.06 6.11
C ALA A 180 9.16 -31.80 6.14
N LYS A 181 9.35 -32.68 7.13
CA LYS A 181 10.60 -33.46 7.33
C LYS A 181 11.02 -34.30 6.12
N ASN A 182 10.06 -34.73 5.29
CA ASN A 182 10.27 -35.56 4.12
C ASN A 182 10.30 -34.77 2.80
N VAL A 183 10.63 -33.48 2.83
CA VAL A 183 10.61 -32.59 1.65
C VAL A 183 11.43 -33.14 0.48
N ASN A 184 12.63 -33.66 0.74
CA ASN A 184 13.49 -34.22 -0.31
C ASN A 184 12.85 -35.43 -0.99
N ALA A 185 12.28 -36.36 -0.20
CA ALA A 185 11.57 -37.52 -0.74
C ALA A 185 10.40 -37.08 -1.64
N LYS A 186 9.60 -36.10 -1.21
CA LYS A 186 8.50 -35.56 -2.01
C LYS A 186 8.97 -34.90 -3.31
N ILE A 187 10.08 -34.17 -3.28
CA ILE A 187 10.69 -33.58 -4.49
C ILE A 187 11.17 -34.68 -5.46
N TYR A 188 11.80 -35.74 -4.94
CA TYR A 188 12.27 -36.85 -5.77
C TYR A 188 11.14 -37.63 -6.44
N SER A 189 9.95 -37.68 -5.83
CA SER A 189 8.76 -38.29 -6.40
C SER A 189 8.13 -37.47 -7.53
N VAL A 190 8.53 -36.21 -7.76
CA VAL A 190 7.99 -35.39 -8.86
C VAL A 190 8.48 -35.94 -10.20
N PRO A 191 7.57 -36.21 -11.18
CA PRO A 191 7.96 -36.69 -12.50
C PRO A 191 8.97 -35.76 -13.20
N ALA A 192 9.86 -36.33 -14.00
CA ALA A 192 10.95 -35.58 -14.65
C ALA A 192 10.46 -34.35 -15.43
N ALA A 193 9.35 -34.47 -16.16
CA ALA A 193 8.74 -33.37 -16.91
C ALA A 193 8.27 -32.18 -16.04
N LEU A 194 8.04 -32.39 -14.73
CA LEU A 194 7.57 -31.38 -13.79
C LEU A 194 8.65 -30.90 -12.80
N LYS A 195 9.87 -31.45 -12.85
CA LYS A 195 10.95 -31.06 -11.92
C LYS A 195 11.38 -29.60 -12.04
N ASN A 196 11.24 -29.03 -13.25
CA ASN A 196 11.56 -27.62 -13.54
C ASN A 196 10.30 -26.73 -13.54
N HIS A 197 9.18 -27.22 -12.99
CA HIS A 197 7.96 -26.43 -12.92
C HIS A 197 8.19 -25.12 -12.13
N PRO A 198 7.80 -23.94 -12.66
CA PRO A 198 8.10 -22.66 -12.01
C PRO A 198 7.61 -22.58 -10.57
N GLY A 199 6.40 -23.08 -10.28
CA GLY A 199 5.87 -23.12 -8.92
C GLY A 199 6.69 -23.98 -7.95
N LEU A 200 7.32 -25.07 -8.42
CA LEU A 200 8.20 -25.88 -7.56
C LEU A 200 9.51 -25.14 -7.28
N THR A 201 10.11 -24.54 -8.31
CA THR A 201 11.31 -23.70 -8.17
C THR A 201 11.06 -22.55 -7.19
N PHE A 202 9.92 -21.86 -7.30
CA PHE A 202 9.54 -20.79 -6.37
C PHE A 202 9.46 -21.27 -4.92
N ASN A 203 8.72 -22.36 -4.65
CA ASN A 203 8.60 -22.84 -3.26
C ASN A 203 9.95 -23.37 -2.72
N ARG A 204 10.86 -23.84 -3.57
CA ARG A 204 12.25 -24.16 -3.20
C ARG A 204 13.04 -22.90 -2.82
N ILE A 205 12.89 -21.80 -3.56
CA ILE A 205 13.47 -20.49 -3.21
C ILE A 205 12.99 -20.05 -1.84
N GLN A 206 11.66 -20.04 -1.62
CA GLN A 206 11.09 -19.64 -0.33
C GLN A 206 11.62 -20.49 0.83
N TRP A 207 11.68 -21.82 0.63
CA TRP A 207 12.18 -22.73 1.66
C TRP A 207 13.66 -22.50 1.96
N ARG A 208 14.51 -22.37 0.93
CA ARG A 208 15.95 -22.11 1.09
C ARG A 208 16.23 -20.77 1.76
N SER A 209 15.49 -19.73 1.40
CA SER A 209 15.57 -18.41 2.02
C SER A 209 15.28 -18.48 3.52
N ARG A 210 14.22 -19.20 3.94
CA ARG A 210 13.93 -19.41 5.38
C ARG A 210 15.01 -20.21 6.12
N LYS A 211 15.83 -20.98 5.40
CA LYS A 211 16.95 -21.77 5.97
C LYS A 211 18.29 -21.03 5.90
N GLY A 212 18.34 -19.79 5.42
CA GLY A 212 19.59 -19.04 5.24
C GLY A 212 20.51 -19.60 4.15
N LEU A 213 19.96 -20.37 3.19
CA LEU A 213 20.73 -21.00 2.11
C LEU A 213 20.79 -20.06 0.88
N GLU A 214 21.46 -18.93 1.03
CA GLU A 214 21.45 -17.81 0.07
C GLU A 214 22.04 -18.17 -1.29
N ASP A 215 23.16 -18.88 -1.34
CA ASP A 215 23.74 -19.38 -2.59
C ASP A 215 22.74 -20.24 -3.37
N GLY A 216 22.02 -21.12 -2.66
CA GLY A 216 20.99 -21.96 -3.25
C GLY A 216 19.74 -21.20 -3.69
N VAL A 217 19.45 -20.02 -3.12
CA VAL A 217 18.41 -19.11 -3.61
C VAL A 217 18.87 -18.44 -4.91
N ARG A 218 20.09 -17.91 -4.91
CA ARG A 218 20.72 -17.25 -6.05
C ARG A 218 20.76 -18.16 -7.28
N GLU A 219 21.23 -19.39 -7.13
CA GLU A 219 21.27 -20.39 -8.20
C GLU A 219 19.88 -20.65 -8.82
N LEU A 220 18.86 -20.79 -7.96
CA LEU A 220 17.50 -21.03 -8.44
C LEU A 220 16.94 -19.81 -9.17
N LEU A 221 17.19 -18.60 -8.68
CA LEU A 221 16.77 -17.36 -9.34
C LEU A 221 17.45 -17.19 -10.71
N LEU A 222 18.73 -17.51 -10.83
CA LEU A 222 19.46 -17.47 -12.10
C LEU A 222 18.95 -18.53 -13.09
N SER A 223 18.53 -19.69 -12.59
CA SER A 223 17.92 -20.76 -13.40
C SER A 223 16.43 -20.55 -13.71
N ALA A 224 15.78 -19.54 -13.11
CA ALA A 224 14.36 -19.31 -13.28
C ALA A 224 14.01 -18.90 -14.72
N PRO A 225 12.76 -19.16 -15.17
CA PRO A 225 12.29 -18.66 -16.46
C PRO A 225 12.43 -17.14 -16.57
N GLU A 226 12.65 -16.62 -17.78
CA GLU A 226 12.75 -15.17 -18.00
C GLU A 226 11.42 -14.43 -17.71
N HIS A 227 10.29 -15.11 -17.94
CA HIS A 227 8.94 -14.62 -17.65
C HIS A 227 8.24 -15.56 -16.67
N PRO A 228 8.59 -15.50 -15.37
CA PRO A 228 7.98 -16.38 -14.38
C PRO A 228 6.50 -16.01 -14.14
N PRO A 229 5.62 -16.99 -13.91
CA PRO A 229 4.26 -16.70 -13.47
C PRO A 229 4.28 -16.03 -12.10
N TYR A 230 3.34 -15.11 -11.88
CA TYR A 230 3.23 -14.32 -10.66
C TYR A 230 4.56 -13.62 -10.28
N ALA A 231 5.17 -12.95 -11.27
CA ALA A 231 6.51 -12.37 -11.20
C ALA A 231 6.78 -11.53 -9.94
N ASP A 232 5.79 -10.81 -9.43
CA ASP A 232 5.91 -10.02 -8.19
C ASP A 232 6.32 -10.86 -6.97
N TYR A 233 5.85 -12.10 -6.84
CA TYR A 233 6.27 -12.98 -5.73
C TYR A 233 7.76 -13.33 -5.81
N TRP A 234 8.29 -13.48 -7.02
CA TRP A 234 9.70 -13.76 -7.25
C TRP A 234 10.55 -12.52 -7.02
N TYR A 235 10.01 -11.35 -7.35
CA TYR A 235 10.73 -10.09 -7.29
C TYR A 235 11.27 -9.78 -5.89
N ASN A 236 10.51 -10.09 -4.84
CA ASN A 236 10.96 -9.89 -3.47
C ASN A 236 12.29 -10.61 -3.16
N TYR A 237 12.43 -11.86 -3.59
CA TYR A 237 13.67 -12.63 -3.41
C TYR A 237 14.78 -12.15 -4.36
N ARG A 238 14.39 -11.75 -5.58
CA ARG A 238 15.30 -11.22 -6.57
C ARG A 238 15.92 -9.90 -6.13
N ALA A 239 15.14 -8.99 -5.57
CA ALA A 239 15.61 -7.69 -5.10
C ALA A 239 16.61 -7.82 -3.94
N ILE A 240 16.46 -8.84 -3.08
CA ILE A 240 17.46 -9.18 -2.05
C ILE A 240 18.74 -9.69 -2.72
N ALA A 241 18.63 -10.69 -3.61
CA ALA A 241 19.78 -11.25 -4.31
C ALA A 241 20.54 -10.23 -5.18
N VAL A 242 19.84 -9.24 -5.73
CA VAL A 242 20.43 -8.12 -6.47
C VAL A 242 21.27 -7.24 -5.56
N ARG A 243 20.77 -6.89 -4.37
CA ARG A 243 21.53 -6.08 -3.39
C ARG A 243 22.76 -6.83 -2.90
N ASP A 244 22.61 -8.10 -2.53
CA ASP A 244 23.73 -8.99 -2.18
C ASP A 244 24.79 -9.06 -3.29
N ALA A 245 24.37 -9.21 -4.54
CA ALA A 245 25.28 -9.22 -5.68
C ALA A 245 26.03 -7.88 -5.84
N VAL A 246 25.37 -6.73 -5.62
CA VAL A 246 26.01 -5.40 -5.66
C VAL A 246 27.03 -5.24 -4.54
N GLU A 247 26.68 -5.61 -3.30
CA GLU A 247 27.57 -5.53 -2.13
C GLU A 247 28.87 -6.33 -2.33
N HIS A 248 28.79 -7.44 -3.06
CA HIS A 248 29.95 -8.28 -3.39
C HIS A 248 30.57 -8.02 -4.77
N GLY A 249 30.23 -6.91 -5.43
CA GLY A 249 30.82 -6.52 -6.72
C GLY A 249 30.40 -7.36 -7.94
N ARG A 250 29.37 -8.21 -7.81
CA ARG A 250 28.84 -9.06 -8.89
C ARG A 250 27.81 -8.32 -9.76
N TYR A 251 28.19 -7.17 -10.33
CA TYR A 251 27.25 -6.28 -11.02
C TYR A 251 26.60 -6.90 -12.27
N SER A 252 27.33 -7.71 -13.03
CA SER A 252 26.79 -8.42 -14.21
C SER A 252 25.71 -9.43 -13.83
N GLU A 253 25.88 -10.12 -12.70
CA GLU A 253 24.90 -11.04 -12.13
C GLU A 253 23.67 -10.28 -11.64
N ALA A 254 23.85 -9.17 -10.93
CA ALA A 254 22.76 -8.30 -10.47
C ALA A 254 21.88 -7.83 -11.65
N LEU A 255 22.50 -7.40 -12.75
CA LEU A 255 21.78 -7.01 -13.97
C LEU A 255 21.08 -8.19 -14.66
N SER A 256 21.70 -9.38 -14.64
CA SER A 256 21.09 -10.61 -15.17
C SER A 256 19.84 -11.02 -14.39
N LEU A 257 19.89 -10.92 -13.06
CA LEU A 257 18.74 -11.17 -12.18
C LEU A 257 17.58 -10.24 -12.53
N LEU A 258 17.84 -8.93 -12.67
CA LEU A 258 16.83 -7.93 -13.04
C LEU A 258 16.25 -8.13 -14.44
N LYS A 259 17.07 -8.58 -15.41
CA LYS A 259 16.60 -8.86 -16.78
C LYS A 259 15.53 -9.96 -16.80
N LYS A 260 15.64 -10.96 -15.92
CA LYS A 260 14.71 -12.10 -15.81
C LYS A 260 13.51 -11.81 -14.90
N ALA A 261 13.14 -10.53 -14.72
CA ALA A 261 12.14 -10.16 -13.73
C ALA A 261 10.71 -10.60 -14.09
N GLY A 262 10.38 -10.64 -15.38
CA GLY A 262 9.02 -10.87 -15.87
C GLY A 262 8.17 -9.60 -15.89
N ALA A 263 6.85 -9.76 -16.03
CA ALA A 263 5.88 -8.67 -15.97
C ALA A 263 5.54 -8.35 -14.52
N LEU A 264 6.09 -7.25 -14.00
CA LEU A 264 5.90 -6.79 -12.63
C LEU A 264 4.75 -5.79 -12.52
N ASN A 265 4.19 -5.65 -11.33
CA ASN A 265 3.32 -4.53 -11.00
C ASN A 265 4.11 -3.20 -11.06
N SER A 266 3.40 -2.07 -11.01
CA SER A 266 4.01 -0.74 -11.17
C SER A 266 5.08 -0.44 -10.11
N GLU A 267 4.88 -0.87 -8.86
CA GLU A 267 5.81 -0.63 -7.76
C GLU A 267 7.11 -1.41 -7.93
N ASN A 268 7.01 -2.72 -8.13
CA ASN A 268 8.17 -3.60 -8.33
C ASN A 268 8.90 -3.28 -9.63
N ASN A 269 8.17 -2.91 -10.69
CA ASN A 269 8.80 -2.45 -11.94
C ASN A 269 9.60 -1.16 -11.73
N ALA A 270 9.05 -0.21 -10.96
CA ALA A 270 9.75 1.03 -10.64
C ALA A 270 11.04 0.78 -9.84
N ASP A 271 11.00 -0.11 -8.85
CA ASP A 271 12.20 -0.53 -8.10
C ASP A 271 13.22 -1.22 -9.02
N ALA A 272 12.76 -2.13 -9.89
CA ALA A 272 13.63 -2.88 -10.81
C ALA A 272 14.35 -1.96 -11.81
N LEU A 273 13.62 -1.01 -12.40
CA LEU A 273 14.17 -0.01 -13.31
C LEU A 273 15.16 0.91 -12.61
N PHE A 274 14.81 1.38 -11.40
CA PHE A 274 15.72 2.20 -10.60
C PHE A 274 17.02 1.47 -10.28
N MET A 275 16.93 0.24 -9.77
CA MET A 275 18.09 -0.57 -9.42
C MET A 275 18.96 -0.87 -10.63
N LYS A 276 18.35 -1.23 -11.77
CA LYS A 276 19.06 -1.47 -13.03
C LYS A 276 19.83 -0.22 -13.50
N GLY A 277 19.17 0.95 -13.51
CA GLY A 277 19.78 2.21 -13.90
C GLY A 277 20.90 2.63 -12.95
N TRP A 278 20.67 2.50 -11.65
CA TRP A 278 21.66 2.82 -10.60
C TRP A 278 22.90 1.93 -10.71
N ILE A 279 22.73 0.61 -10.87
CA ILE A 279 23.85 -0.32 -11.04
C ILE A 279 24.67 0.02 -12.29
N ARG A 280 23.98 0.32 -13.40
CA ARG A 280 24.62 0.69 -14.66
C ARG A 280 25.43 1.97 -14.55
N LEU A 281 24.90 2.95 -13.85
CA LEU A 281 25.54 4.26 -13.71
C LEU A 281 26.71 4.24 -12.73
N GLU A 282 26.49 3.75 -11.51
CA GLU A 282 27.44 3.89 -10.40
C GLU A 282 28.51 2.79 -10.39
N PHE A 283 28.23 1.61 -10.96
CA PHE A 283 29.15 0.46 -10.86
C PHE A 283 29.58 -0.13 -12.20
N ALA A 284 28.71 -0.18 -13.21
CA ALA A 284 29.01 -0.87 -14.46
C ALA A 284 29.58 0.03 -15.58
N GLY A 285 29.68 1.35 -15.37
CA GLY A 285 30.17 2.28 -16.39
C GLY A 285 29.32 2.33 -17.65
N GLN A 286 27.99 2.16 -17.51
CA GLN A 286 27.01 2.12 -18.61
C GLN A 286 26.02 3.31 -18.55
N PRO A 287 26.48 4.58 -18.57
CA PRO A 287 25.62 5.74 -18.39
C PRO A 287 24.56 5.89 -19.49
N ARG A 288 24.83 5.45 -20.73
CA ARG A 288 23.84 5.50 -21.83
C ARG A 288 22.66 4.56 -21.60
N ASP A 289 22.90 3.37 -21.08
CA ASP A 289 21.82 2.42 -20.79
C ASP A 289 21.12 2.76 -19.47
N ALA A 290 21.84 3.27 -18.48
CA ALA A 290 21.24 3.83 -17.26
C ALA A 290 20.25 4.96 -17.60
N TYR A 291 20.60 5.86 -18.52
CA TYR A 291 19.70 6.91 -18.99
C TYR A 291 18.38 6.34 -19.53
N LYS A 292 18.43 5.28 -20.34
CA LYS A 292 17.21 4.64 -20.89
C LYS A 292 16.34 4.07 -19.78
N ASP A 293 16.95 3.46 -18.75
CA ASP A 293 16.21 2.90 -17.63
C ASP A 293 15.53 3.98 -16.79
N PHE A 294 16.21 5.09 -16.51
CA PHE A 294 15.63 6.22 -15.78
C PHE A 294 14.59 6.98 -16.61
N TYR A 295 14.79 7.09 -17.92
CA TYR A 295 13.80 7.63 -18.84
C TYR A 295 12.50 6.81 -18.81
N GLN A 296 12.62 5.48 -18.91
CA GLN A 296 11.48 4.58 -18.79
C GLN A 296 10.83 4.69 -17.41
N LEU A 297 11.63 4.68 -16.34
CA LEU A 297 11.15 4.86 -14.97
C LEU A 297 10.33 6.14 -14.82
N TYR A 298 10.80 7.26 -15.39
CA TYR A 298 10.08 8.52 -15.37
C TYR A 298 8.72 8.39 -16.06
N GLY A 299 8.63 7.69 -17.20
CA GLY A 299 7.37 7.40 -17.89
C GLY A 299 6.40 6.53 -17.08
N ASP A 300 6.92 5.54 -16.36
CA ASP A 300 6.14 4.51 -15.67
C ASP A 300 5.59 4.95 -14.29
N VAL A 301 6.20 5.97 -13.66
CA VAL A 301 5.80 6.46 -12.33
C VAL A 301 5.00 7.76 -12.42
N SER A 302 4.14 8.00 -11.43
CA SER A 302 3.25 9.18 -11.40
C SER A 302 3.43 10.08 -10.19
N THR A 303 3.86 9.56 -9.03
CA THR A 303 4.00 10.35 -7.80
C THR A 303 5.16 11.35 -7.90
N PRO A 304 5.06 12.56 -7.31
CA PRO A 304 6.15 13.55 -7.31
C PRO A 304 7.50 13.01 -6.83
N VAL A 305 7.52 12.23 -5.73
CA VAL A 305 8.75 11.61 -5.20
C VAL A 305 9.44 10.74 -6.26
N SER A 306 8.68 9.87 -6.92
CA SER A 306 9.20 8.95 -7.93
C SER A 306 9.58 9.67 -9.23
N LYS A 307 8.79 10.66 -9.66
CA LYS A 307 9.07 11.49 -10.85
C LYS A 307 10.36 12.28 -10.66
N ALA A 308 10.51 12.97 -9.52
CA ALA A 308 11.72 13.73 -9.20
C ALA A 308 12.94 12.82 -9.12
N ARG A 309 12.82 11.64 -8.48
CA ARG A 309 13.89 10.64 -8.44
C ARG A 309 14.33 10.21 -9.83
N ALA A 310 13.38 9.78 -10.66
CA ALA A 310 13.68 9.30 -12.01
C ALA A 310 14.32 10.39 -12.87
N ALA A 311 13.78 11.62 -12.81
CA ALA A 311 14.32 12.76 -13.53
C ALA A 311 15.73 13.15 -13.05
N TYR A 312 15.96 13.25 -11.74
CA TYR A 312 17.29 13.57 -11.21
C TYR A 312 18.35 12.55 -11.65
N TRP A 313 18.02 11.26 -11.57
CA TRP A 313 18.94 10.20 -11.97
C TRP A 313 19.13 10.10 -13.49
N ALA A 314 18.10 10.42 -14.29
CA ALA A 314 18.26 10.61 -15.73
C ALA A 314 19.20 11.78 -16.04
N GLY A 315 19.11 12.89 -15.30
CA GLY A 315 20.04 14.02 -15.36
C GLY A 315 21.47 13.59 -15.04
N ARG A 316 21.68 12.86 -13.94
CA ARG A 316 22.99 12.30 -13.56
C ARG A 316 23.58 11.39 -14.66
N ALA A 317 22.76 10.50 -15.23
CA ALA A 317 23.18 9.63 -16.32
C ALA A 317 23.51 10.42 -17.61
N ALA A 318 22.74 11.46 -17.93
CA ALA A 318 23.02 12.36 -19.07
C ALA A 318 24.32 13.15 -18.86
N THR A 319 24.58 13.66 -17.65
CA THR A 319 25.85 14.30 -17.28
C THR A 319 27.02 13.34 -17.48
N ALA A 320 26.90 12.09 -17.02
CA ALA A 320 27.94 11.07 -17.20
C ALA A 320 28.17 10.67 -18.67
N ASN A 321 27.19 10.92 -19.55
CA ASN A 321 27.32 10.75 -21.00
C ASN A 321 27.90 11.99 -21.71
N GLY A 322 28.21 13.08 -20.99
CA GLY A 322 28.67 14.34 -21.59
C GLY A 322 27.56 15.19 -22.22
N ASN A 323 26.28 14.81 -22.05
CA ASN A 323 25.14 15.52 -22.63
C ASN A 323 24.58 16.55 -21.65
N THR A 324 25.24 17.69 -21.51
CA THR A 324 24.93 18.74 -20.52
C THR A 324 23.54 19.36 -20.72
N ASP A 325 23.11 19.56 -21.96
CA ASP A 325 21.82 20.18 -22.27
C ASP A 325 20.68 19.27 -21.84
N ILE A 326 20.76 17.99 -22.21
CA ILE A 326 19.81 16.95 -21.78
C ILE A 326 19.82 16.81 -20.25
N ALA A 327 21.00 16.87 -19.62
CA ALA A 327 21.10 16.81 -18.16
C ALA A 327 20.37 17.97 -17.50
N THR A 328 20.53 19.20 -18.03
CA THR A 328 19.85 20.41 -17.54
C THR A 328 18.35 20.26 -17.62
N GLU A 329 17.81 19.83 -18.77
CA GLU A 329 16.36 19.59 -18.94
C GLU A 329 15.81 18.61 -17.90
N TRP A 330 16.55 17.54 -17.60
CA TRP A 330 16.13 16.55 -16.59
C TRP A 330 16.20 17.08 -15.17
N TYR A 331 17.23 17.87 -14.84
CA TYR A 331 17.29 18.52 -13.53
C TYR A 331 16.17 19.56 -13.37
N GLU A 332 15.79 20.29 -14.42
CA GLU A 332 14.65 21.21 -14.38
C GLU A 332 13.34 20.47 -14.09
N LYS A 333 13.08 19.35 -14.80
CA LYS A 333 11.92 18.49 -14.54
C LYS A 333 11.89 17.94 -13.11
N ALA A 334 13.04 17.62 -12.53
CA ALA A 334 13.11 17.17 -11.14
C ALA A 334 12.85 18.35 -10.18
N ALA A 335 13.42 19.52 -10.46
CA ALA A 335 13.34 20.72 -9.62
C ALA A 335 11.92 21.32 -9.54
N GLU A 336 11.03 21.02 -10.49
CA GLU A 336 9.59 21.30 -10.38
C GLU A 336 8.97 20.75 -9.09
N TYR A 337 9.53 19.67 -8.54
CA TYR A 337 9.09 19.05 -7.29
C TYR A 337 9.94 19.50 -6.10
N SER A 338 9.99 20.80 -5.82
CA SER A 338 10.92 21.38 -4.84
C SER A 338 10.72 20.93 -3.38
N THR A 339 9.61 20.27 -3.06
CA THR A 339 9.33 19.75 -1.71
C THR A 339 9.77 18.30 -1.47
N VAL A 340 10.32 17.61 -2.49
CA VAL A 340 10.83 16.24 -2.35
C VAL A 340 12.36 16.20 -2.55
N PHE A 341 13.01 15.23 -1.92
CA PHE A 341 14.48 15.14 -1.84
C PHE A 341 15.20 15.32 -3.17
N TYR A 342 14.84 14.52 -4.19
CA TYR A 342 15.52 14.60 -5.50
C TYR A 342 15.19 15.87 -6.28
N GLY A 343 14.06 16.53 -6.01
CA GLY A 343 13.77 17.84 -6.59
C GLY A 343 14.66 18.92 -5.98
N GLN A 344 14.92 18.85 -4.67
CA GLN A 344 15.87 19.74 -4.00
C GLN A 344 17.31 19.50 -4.47
N LEU A 345 17.73 18.24 -4.64
CA LEU A 345 19.05 17.94 -5.21
C LEU A 345 19.19 18.46 -6.64
N ALA A 346 18.15 18.35 -7.46
CA ALA A 346 18.15 18.89 -8.81
C ALA A 346 18.21 20.42 -8.83
N ALA A 347 17.44 21.10 -7.96
CA ALA A 347 17.50 22.54 -7.81
C ALA A 347 18.90 23.02 -7.38
N ALA A 348 19.53 22.31 -6.44
CA ALA A 348 20.90 22.58 -6.01
C ALA A 348 21.94 22.31 -7.11
N ALA A 349 21.73 21.30 -7.96
CA ALA A 349 22.60 21.01 -9.10
C ALA A 349 22.50 22.11 -10.18
N LEU A 350 21.31 22.66 -10.42
CA LEU A 350 21.08 23.76 -11.37
C LEU A 350 21.63 25.10 -10.86
N LYS A 351 21.41 25.39 -9.58
CA LYS A 351 21.78 26.68 -8.96
C LYS A 351 22.42 26.44 -7.59
N PRO A 352 23.72 26.06 -7.54
CA PRO A 352 24.42 25.82 -6.29
C PRO A 352 24.34 27.01 -5.34
N GLY A 353 23.95 26.77 -4.09
CA GLY A 353 23.85 27.79 -3.04
C GLY A 353 22.64 28.72 -3.11
N ALA A 354 21.79 28.61 -4.13
CA ALA A 354 20.57 29.39 -4.20
C ALA A 354 19.54 28.90 -3.17
N PRO A 355 18.77 29.81 -2.53
CA PRO A 355 17.64 29.41 -1.69
C PRO A 355 16.61 28.57 -2.47
N LEU A 356 16.02 27.60 -1.80
CA LEU A 356 14.97 26.77 -2.38
C LEU A 356 13.70 27.59 -2.59
N ALA A 357 13.21 27.65 -3.84
CA ALA A 357 11.92 28.23 -4.15
C ALA A 357 10.79 27.23 -3.81
N LEU A 358 9.90 27.61 -2.90
CA LEU A 358 8.71 26.84 -2.57
C LEU A 358 7.55 27.21 -3.50
N PRO A 359 6.65 26.26 -3.82
CA PRO A 359 5.49 26.55 -4.65
C PRO A 359 4.49 27.44 -3.91
N ASP A 360 3.73 28.22 -4.67
CA ASP A 360 2.64 29.03 -4.13
C ASP A 360 1.56 28.17 -3.48
N MET A 361 1.02 28.66 -2.37
CA MET A 361 -0.06 27.98 -1.66
C MET A 361 -1.39 28.20 -2.39
N PRO A 362 -2.18 27.13 -2.63
CA PRO A 362 -3.52 27.29 -3.17
C PRO A 362 -4.43 28.01 -2.17
N SER A 363 -5.29 28.89 -2.70
CA SER A 363 -6.36 29.52 -1.93
C SER A 363 -7.36 28.47 -1.43
N ALA A 364 -7.84 28.62 -0.20
CA ALA A 364 -8.84 27.70 0.37
C ALA A 364 -10.24 28.03 -0.17
N GLY A 365 -10.93 27.01 -0.70
CA GLY A 365 -12.32 27.09 -1.17
C GLY A 365 -13.31 26.48 -0.18
N SER A 366 -14.34 25.81 -0.69
CA SER A 366 -15.23 24.93 0.09
C SER A 366 -14.61 23.55 0.27
N VAL A 367 -15.12 22.72 1.17
CA VAL A 367 -14.78 21.28 1.21
C VAL A 367 -15.59 20.50 0.18
N ALA A 368 -15.05 19.39 -0.33
CA ALA A 368 -15.68 18.61 -1.39
C ALA A 368 -16.97 17.87 -0.95
N ASP A 369 -16.98 17.34 0.28
CA ASP A 369 -18.12 16.64 0.88
C ASP A 369 -18.22 17.05 2.35
N GLU A 370 -19.30 17.76 2.67
CA GLU A 370 -19.53 18.30 4.01
C GLU A 370 -19.88 17.21 5.02
N THR A 371 -20.50 16.10 4.60
CA THR A 371 -20.84 14.97 5.47
C THR A 371 -19.58 14.22 5.89
N LEU A 372 -18.67 13.92 4.96
CA LEU A 372 -17.38 13.29 5.27
C LEU A 372 -16.51 14.21 6.13
N ALA A 373 -16.49 15.51 5.83
CA ALA A 373 -15.75 16.49 6.62
C ALA A 373 -16.28 16.59 8.06
N LYS A 374 -17.61 16.65 8.25
CA LYS A 374 -18.24 16.63 9.58
C LYS A 374 -17.97 15.33 10.32
N THR A 375 -18.03 14.19 9.64
CA THR A 375 -17.72 12.88 10.23
C THR A 375 -16.27 12.81 10.71
N ALA A 376 -15.32 13.29 9.90
CA ALA A 376 -13.92 13.37 10.29
C ALA A 376 -13.73 14.24 11.54
N MET A 377 -14.34 15.43 11.58
CA MET A 377 -14.20 16.34 12.74
C MET A 377 -14.90 15.79 13.98
N TRP A 378 -16.06 15.16 13.83
CA TRP A 378 -16.73 14.47 14.94
C TRP A 378 -15.80 13.41 15.55
N LEU A 379 -15.15 12.57 14.74
CA LEU A 379 -14.18 11.57 15.20
C LEU A 379 -12.95 12.17 15.90
N VAL A 380 -12.48 13.33 15.43
CA VAL A 380 -11.42 14.08 16.13
C VAL A 380 -11.87 14.45 17.54
N HIS A 381 -13.10 14.94 17.71
CA HIS A 381 -13.66 15.28 19.03
C HIS A 381 -13.93 14.06 19.91
N GLN A 382 -14.04 12.86 19.32
CA GLN A 382 -14.13 11.59 20.06
C GLN A 382 -12.75 10.99 20.42
N ASP A 383 -11.64 11.66 20.12
CA ASP A 383 -10.27 11.14 20.27
C ASP A 383 -10.03 9.84 19.47
N GLU A 384 -10.65 9.73 18.28
CA GLU A 384 -10.54 8.59 17.35
C GLU A 384 -9.72 8.94 16.08
N PRO A 385 -8.40 9.25 16.21
CA PRO A 385 -7.59 9.81 15.13
C PRO A 385 -7.39 8.82 13.97
N LEU A 386 -7.32 7.51 14.25
CA LEU A 386 -7.19 6.50 13.19
C LEU A 386 -8.39 6.55 12.26
N MET A 387 -9.60 6.63 12.83
CA MET A 387 -10.84 6.70 12.06
C MET A 387 -10.99 8.05 11.38
N ALA A 388 -10.73 9.16 12.08
CA ALA A 388 -10.76 10.50 11.49
C ALA A 388 -9.87 10.59 10.24
N ASN A 389 -8.67 10.02 10.30
CA ASN A 389 -7.72 10.03 9.20
C ASN A 389 -8.16 9.22 7.98
N LEU A 390 -8.97 8.15 8.16
CA LEU A 390 -9.56 7.43 7.02
C LEU A 390 -10.50 8.34 6.22
N PHE A 391 -11.31 9.14 6.90
CA PHE A 391 -12.20 10.13 6.27
C PHE A 391 -11.43 11.27 5.64
N LEU A 392 -10.44 11.85 6.35
CA LEU A 392 -9.60 12.92 5.81
C LEU A 392 -8.86 12.50 4.52
N ASN A 393 -8.27 11.30 4.50
CA ASN A 393 -7.56 10.80 3.32
C ASN A 393 -8.51 10.59 2.13
N THR A 394 -9.66 9.97 2.39
CA THR A 394 -10.68 9.70 1.35
C THR A 394 -11.21 11.01 0.77
N LEU A 395 -11.53 11.98 1.62
CA LEU A 395 -12.01 13.29 1.20
C LEU A 395 -10.92 14.07 0.44
N THR A 396 -9.66 13.96 0.86
CA THR A 396 -8.53 14.58 0.16
C THR A 396 -8.35 13.99 -1.24
N ASP A 397 -8.51 12.68 -1.43
CA ASP A 397 -8.40 12.03 -2.74
C ASP A 397 -9.47 12.51 -3.73
N GLN A 398 -10.64 12.92 -3.21
CA GLN A 398 -11.76 13.46 -3.98
C GLN A 398 -11.69 14.97 -4.19
N SER A 399 -10.79 15.66 -3.49
CA SER A 399 -10.72 17.12 -3.49
C SER A 399 -9.86 17.67 -4.64
N ASP A 400 -10.14 18.87 -5.13
CA ASP A 400 -9.17 19.68 -5.87
C ASP A 400 -8.17 20.38 -4.92
N SER A 401 -7.31 21.27 -5.45
CA SER A 401 -6.31 21.97 -4.64
C SER A 401 -6.92 22.94 -3.63
N ALA A 402 -7.99 23.65 -3.98
CA ALA A 402 -8.66 24.60 -3.11
C ALA A 402 -9.46 23.91 -2.00
N GLN A 403 -10.08 22.78 -2.33
CA GLN A 403 -10.82 21.92 -1.40
C GLN A 403 -9.88 21.22 -0.41
N ALA A 404 -8.73 20.72 -0.87
CA ALA A 404 -7.71 20.13 0.02
C ALA A 404 -7.14 21.19 0.98
N ALA A 405 -6.91 22.41 0.50
CA ALA A 405 -6.49 23.52 1.35
C ALA A 405 -7.55 23.90 2.40
N ALA A 406 -8.83 23.91 2.01
CA ALA A 406 -9.94 24.15 2.93
C ALA A 406 -10.05 23.05 4.01
N LEU A 407 -9.86 21.79 3.62
CA LEU A 407 -9.88 20.66 4.55
C LEU A 407 -8.72 20.71 5.55
N ALA A 408 -7.51 21.02 5.09
CA ALA A 408 -6.34 21.18 5.96
C ALA A 408 -6.56 22.31 6.98
N LYS A 409 -7.05 23.48 6.54
CA LYS A 409 -7.42 24.59 7.44
C LYS A 409 -8.50 24.20 8.44
N ARG A 410 -9.49 23.39 8.02
CA ARG A 410 -10.54 22.91 8.93
C ARG A 410 -9.98 21.99 10.01
N ALA A 411 -9.07 21.09 9.66
CA ALA A 411 -8.37 20.25 10.64
C ALA A 411 -7.55 21.09 11.64
N GLU A 412 -6.83 22.11 11.15
CA GLU A 412 -6.09 23.06 12.01
C GLU A 412 -7.02 23.83 12.96
N ALA A 413 -8.16 24.30 12.46
CA ALA A 413 -9.16 25.02 13.25
C ALA A 413 -9.81 24.15 14.35
N ASN A 414 -9.79 22.82 14.19
CA ASN A 414 -10.21 21.85 15.22
C ASN A 414 -9.02 21.37 16.07
N HIS A 415 -7.91 22.11 16.10
CA HIS A 415 -6.67 21.77 16.82
C HIS A 415 -6.07 20.41 16.43
N TYR A 416 -6.43 19.87 15.26
CA TYR A 416 -5.98 18.57 14.78
C TYR A 416 -4.87 18.70 13.75
N ARG A 417 -3.73 19.23 14.20
CA ARG A 417 -2.53 19.45 13.36
C ARG A 417 -2.05 18.18 12.66
N HIS A 418 -2.12 17.04 13.35
CA HIS A 418 -1.82 15.74 12.75
C HIS A 418 -2.67 15.45 11.50
N GLY A 419 -3.98 15.74 11.55
CA GLY A 419 -4.87 15.61 10.40
C GLY A 419 -4.54 16.56 9.26
N ALA A 420 -4.11 17.79 9.56
CA ALA A 420 -3.66 18.74 8.54
C ALA A 420 -2.41 18.23 7.80
N VAL A 421 -1.45 17.64 8.53
CA VAL A 421 -0.26 16.98 7.93
C VAL A 421 -0.69 15.78 7.08
N LYS A 422 -1.65 14.96 7.54
CA LYS A 422 -2.20 13.84 6.77
C LYS A 422 -2.82 14.31 5.44
N VAL A 423 -3.67 15.33 5.48
CA VAL A 423 -4.28 15.95 4.29
C VAL A 423 -3.19 16.43 3.34
N ALA A 424 -2.21 17.18 3.83
CA ALA A 424 -1.11 17.69 3.00
C ALA A 424 -0.27 16.56 2.38
N LYS A 425 0.06 15.50 3.13
CA LYS A 425 0.79 14.33 2.60
C LYS A 425 -0.02 13.58 1.54
N GLN A 426 -1.31 13.40 1.76
CA GLN A 426 -2.18 12.75 0.78
C GLN A 426 -2.33 13.60 -0.49
N ALA A 427 -2.53 14.91 -0.34
CA ALA A 427 -2.60 15.87 -1.44
C ALA A 427 -1.31 15.89 -2.28
N LEU A 428 -0.14 15.81 -1.62
CA LEU A 428 1.17 15.77 -2.28
C LEU A 428 1.32 14.58 -3.24
N ARG A 429 0.64 13.45 -3.01
CA ARG A 429 0.66 12.31 -3.95
C ARG A 429 0.13 12.68 -5.34
N ARG A 430 -0.72 13.71 -5.41
CA ARG A 430 -1.31 14.27 -6.64
C ARG A 430 -0.69 15.62 -7.02
N ASN A 431 0.50 15.92 -6.50
CA ASN A 431 1.24 17.17 -6.72
C ASN A 431 0.52 18.44 -6.21
N ILE A 432 -0.38 18.30 -5.23
CA ILE A 432 -0.99 19.44 -4.55
C ILE A 432 -0.17 19.73 -3.29
N VAL A 433 0.58 20.82 -3.31
CA VAL A 433 1.49 21.18 -2.22
C VAL A 433 0.81 22.13 -1.25
N LEU A 434 0.64 21.68 -0.01
CA LEU A 434 0.11 22.48 1.09
C LEU A 434 1.23 22.72 2.10
N VAL A 435 2.21 23.58 1.78
CA VAL A 435 3.43 23.83 2.56
C VAL A 435 3.14 24.05 4.05
N SER A 436 2.26 24.98 4.42
CA SER A 436 2.01 25.31 5.83
C SER A 436 1.44 24.13 6.64
N ALA A 437 0.50 23.39 6.05
CA ALA A 437 -0.12 22.22 6.69
C ALA A 437 0.81 21.00 6.66
N GLY A 438 1.61 20.86 5.61
CA GLY A 438 2.51 19.74 5.39
C GLY A 438 3.77 19.79 6.23
N TRP A 439 4.29 20.98 6.52
CA TRP A 439 5.49 21.19 7.33
C TRP A 439 5.21 22.22 8.44
N PRO A 440 4.38 21.85 9.43
CA PRO A 440 3.99 22.79 10.47
C PRO A 440 5.19 23.13 11.36
N THR A 441 5.19 24.35 11.88
CA THR A 441 6.22 24.84 12.81
C THR A 441 5.73 24.76 14.25
N MET A 442 6.65 24.57 15.19
CA MET A 442 6.40 24.80 16.62
C MET A 442 7.62 25.46 17.26
N THR A 443 7.38 26.18 18.35
CA THR A 443 8.48 26.63 19.22
C THR A 443 9.11 25.42 19.89
N LEU A 444 10.41 25.24 19.68
CA LEU A 444 11.18 24.19 20.35
C LEU A 444 11.68 24.68 21.72
N PRO A 445 12.01 23.76 22.64
CA PRO A 445 12.67 24.09 23.89
C PRO A 445 13.97 24.86 23.64
N SER A 446 14.25 25.88 24.46
CA SER A 446 15.45 26.73 24.32
C SER A 446 16.77 25.98 24.44
N GLN A 447 16.76 24.79 25.03
CA GLN A 447 17.94 23.95 25.27
C GLN A 447 18.16 22.89 24.16
N ALA A 448 17.34 22.87 23.10
CA ALA A 448 17.49 21.90 22.01
C ALA A 448 18.87 22.06 21.31
N PRO A 449 19.75 21.04 21.30
CA PRO A 449 21.13 21.17 20.83
C PRO A 449 21.30 20.97 19.32
N ILE A 450 20.21 21.02 18.54
CA ILE A 450 20.21 20.82 17.09
C ILE A 450 19.39 21.93 16.42
N GLU A 451 19.56 22.10 15.11
CA GLU A 451 18.83 23.14 14.40
C GLU A 451 17.31 22.86 14.37
N PRO A 452 16.47 23.90 14.49
CA PRO A 452 15.02 23.71 14.51
C PRO A 452 14.46 23.01 13.28
N GLY A 453 15.04 23.25 12.11
CA GLY A 453 14.61 22.61 10.86
C GLY A 453 14.69 21.09 10.92
N LEU A 454 15.80 20.54 11.43
CA LEU A 454 15.97 19.09 11.57
C LEU A 454 15.02 18.50 12.61
N ALA A 455 14.90 19.13 13.79
CA ALA A 455 14.00 18.65 14.83
C ALA A 455 12.55 18.55 14.34
N LEU A 456 12.07 19.57 13.63
CA LEU A 456 10.72 19.60 13.04
C LEU A 456 10.58 18.59 11.90
N ALA A 457 11.61 18.39 11.08
CA ALA A 457 11.61 17.39 10.02
C ALA A 457 11.50 15.96 10.58
N ILE A 458 12.23 15.67 11.66
CA ILE A 458 12.15 14.39 12.37
C ILE A 458 10.77 14.21 13.00
N ALA A 459 10.26 15.20 13.72
CA ALA A 459 8.90 15.15 14.28
C ALA A 459 7.82 14.88 13.20
N ARG A 460 7.97 15.49 12.03
CA ARG A 460 7.10 15.27 10.87
C ARG A 460 7.17 13.82 10.37
N GLN A 461 8.36 13.27 10.27
CA GLN A 461 8.59 11.93 9.74
C GLN A 461 8.14 10.85 10.72
N GLU A 462 8.42 11.04 12.01
CA GLU A 462 8.17 10.07 13.08
C GLU A 462 6.69 9.99 13.49
N SER A 463 6.03 11.13 13.72
CA SER A 463 4.67 11.15 14.25
C SER A 463 3.68 11.94 13.41
N GLU A 464 4.14 12.62 12.36
CA GLU A 464 3.34 13.61 11.63
C GLU A 464 2.71 14.62 12.59
N PHE A 465 3.47 15.05 13.60
CA PHE A 465 3.04 15.97 14.66
C PHE A 465 1.90 15.45 15.56
N ASN A 466 1.73 14.13 15.68
CA ASN A 466 0.82 13.55 16.67
C ASN A 466 1.54 13.37 18.02
N PRO A 467 1.23 14.17 19.05
CA PRO A 467 1.90 14.06 20.35
C PRO A 467 1.47 12.80 21.13
N LYS A 468 0.38 12.13 20.74
CA LYS A 468 -0.10 10.88 21.34
C LYS A 468 0.34 9.64 20.55
N ALA A 469 1.20 9.78 19.54
CA ALA A 469 1.62 8.66 18.70
C ALA A 469 2.32 7.56 19.53
N ARG A 470 2.00 6.30 19.24
CA ARG A 470 2.64 5.13 19.85
C ARG A 470 2.87 4.05 18.80
N SER A 471 4.12 3.68 18.56
CA SER A 471 4.46 2.59 17.63
C SER A 471 4.26 1.21 18.26
N HIS A 472 4.32 0.17 17.42
CA HIS A 472 4.33 -1.23 17.88
C HIS A 472 5.53 -1.55 18.77
N ALA A 473 6.67 -0.89 18.56
CA ALA A 473 7.87 -1.02 19.39
C ALA A 473 7.81 -0.17 20.67
N ASP A 474 6.65 0.44 20.97
CA ASP A 474 6.44 1.34 22.09
C ASP A 474 7.24 2.66 22.02
N ALA A 475 7.57 3.12 20.81
CA ALA A 475 8.10 4.47 20.61
C ALA A 475 6.97 5.50 20.76
N ARG A 476 7.19 6.59 21.51
CA ARG A 476 6.11 7.48 21.96
C ARG A 476 6.30 8.94 21.58
N GLY A 477 5.17 9.59 21.33
CA GLY A 477 5.04 11.02 21.15
C GLY A 477 5.65 11.57 19.86
N LEU A 478 5.91 12.87 19.89
CA LEU A 478 6.22 13.70 18.73
C LEU A 478 7.43 13.22 17.91
N MET A 479 8.50 12.80 18.57
CA MET A 479 9.75 12.33 17.96
C MET A 479 9.96 10.82 18.16
N GLN A 480 8.88 10.06 18.47
CA GLN A 480 8.89 8.60 18.62
C GLN A 480 10.06 8.07 19.46
N ILE A 481 10.12 8.49 20.73
CA ILE A 481 11.19 8.09 21.65
C ILE A 481 10.83 6.78 22.35
N LEU A 482 11.77 5.83 22.37
CA LEU A 482 11.64 4.58 23.13
C LEU A 482 11.82 4.83 24.64
N PRO A 483 11.12 4.10 25.53
CA PRO A 483 11.29 4.23 26.98
C PRO A 483 12.72 4.01 27.48
N GLY A 484 13.47 3.11 26.83
CA GLY A 484 14.90 2.89 27.12
C GLY A 484 15.72 4.16 26.86
N THR A 485 15.57 4.75 25.67
CA THR A 485 16.17 6.04 25.32
C THR A 485 15.75 7.14 26.28
N ALA A 486 14.46 7.18 26.65
CA ALA A 486 13.93 8.17 27.59
C ALA A 486 14.44 8.02 29.03
N THR A 487 15.03 6.87 29.37
CA THR A 487 15.68 6.65 30.67
C THR A 487 17.17 7.03 30.60
N MET A 488 17.81 6.80 29.46
CA MET A 488 19.25 7.04 29.27
C MET A 488 19.56 8.51 29.01
N THR A 489 18.87 9.14 28.05
CA THR A 489 19.19 10.50 27.59
C THR A 489 19.12 11.54 28.72
N PRO A 490 18.09 11.55 29.61
CA PRO A 490 18.06 12.51 30.70
C PRO A 490 19.22 12.36 31.69
N ARG A 491 19.69 11.13 31.95
CA ARG A 491 20.85 10.88 32.82
C ARG A 491 22.15 11.36 32.19
N GLN A 492 22.29 11.19 30.88
CA GLN A 492 23.48 11.60 30.14
C GLN A 492 23.61 13.12 30.05
N TYR A 493 22.50 13.84 29.89
CA TYR A 493 22.47 15.29 29.64
C TYR A 493 21.90 16.13 30.79
N GLY A 494 21.53 15.52 31.92
CA GLY A 494 20.99 16.23 33.09
C GLY A 494 19.61 16.86 32.87
N LEU A 495 18.73 16.21 32.10
CA LEU A 495 17.44 16.77 31.71
C LEU A 495 16.34 16.48 32.76
N PRO A 496 15.43 17.43 33.04
CA PRO A 496 14.35 17.26 34.02
C PRO A 496 13.11 16.56 33.42
N VAL A 497 13.31 15.56 32.57
CA VAL A 497 12.24 14.84 31.85
C VAL A 497 12.49 13.33 31.90
N GLY A 498 11.44 12.52 31.72
CA GLY A 498 11.54 11.06 31.71
C GLY A 498 10.45 10.37 30.90
N VAL A 499 10.30 9.06 31.11
CA VAL A 499 9.36 8.19 30.37
C VAL A 499 7.90 8.67 30.51
N GLN A 500 7.53 9.23 31.66
CA GLN A 500 6.20 9.74 31.94
C GLN A 500 5.82 10.98 31.10
N ASP A 501 6.82 11.71 30.60
CA ASP A 501 6.62 12.97 29.88
C ASP A 501 6.60 12.79 28.36
N LEU A 502 6.67 11.55 27.86
CA LEU A 502 6.85 11.28 26.43
C LEU A 502 5.68 11.72 25.54
N TYR A 503 4.49 11.95 26.10
CA TYR A 503 3.36 12.51 25.36
C TYR A 503 3.25 14.03 25.47
N GLU A 504 4.05 14.67 26.33
CA GLU A 504 4.13 16.12 26.41
C GLU A 504 5.04 16.67 25.31
N PRO A 505 4.54 17.47 24.34
CA PRO A 505 5.29 17.83 23.14
C PRO A 505 6.64 18.48 23.42
N GLN A 506 6.71 19.40 24.40
CA GLN A 506 7.95 20.11 24.74
C GLN A 506 8.97 19.20 25.41
N ALA A 507 8.54 18.31 26.30
CA ALA A 507 9.42 17.35 26.96
C ALA A 507 9.93 16.29 25.97
N ASN A 508 9.05 15.79 25.11
CA ASN A 508 9.42 14.86 24.04
C ASN A 508 10.41 15.49 23.05
N ALA A 509 10.17 16.73 22.62
CA ALA A 509 11.09 17.48 21.76
C ALA A 509 12.45 17.73 22.43
N LEU A 510 12.46 18.10 23.71
CA LEU A 510 13.71 18.29 24.47
C LEU A 510 14.52 16.99 24.47
N LEU A 511 13.90 15.89 24.87
CA LEU A 511 14.57 14.59 24.92
C LEU A 511 15.04 14.12 23.54
N GLY A 512 14.18 14.20 22.53
CA GLY A 512 14.48 13.77 21.17
C GLY A 512 15.59 14.57 20.52
N THR A 513 15.61 15.90 20.71
CA THR A 513 16.69 16.75 20.19
C THR A 513 18.03 16.47 20.86
N HIS A 514 18.06 16.20 22.16
CA HIS A 514 19.29 15.78 22.86
C HIS A 514 19.78 14.41 22.39
N TYR A 515 18.88 13.44 22.24
CA TYR A 515 19.24 12.12 21.75
C TYR A 515 19.83 12.19 20.32
N LEU A 516 19.15 12.91 19.42
CA LEU A 516 19.62 13.09 18.05
C LEU A 516 20.94 13.87 17.98
N GLY A 517 21.12 14.91 18.80
CA GLY A 517 22.40 15.61 18.91
C GLY A 517 23.53 14.68 19.37
N GLY A 518 23.24 13.74 20.27
CA GLY A 518 24.17 12.68 20.67
C GLY A 518 24.55 11.76 19.51
N LEU A 519 23.58 11.33 18.70
CA LEU A 519 23.82 10.51 17.51
C LEU A 519 24.66 11.25 16.46
N ILE A 520 24.34 12.52 16.18
CA ILE A 520 25.11 13.35 15.25
C ILE A 520 26.57 13.45 15.69
N ASN A 521 26.81 13.68 16.98
CA ASN A 521 28.17 13.72 17.53
C ASN A 521 28.87 12.35 17.46
N GLY A 522 28.15 11.26 17.70
CA GLY A 522 28.69 9.89 17.62
C GLY A 522 29.05 9.45 16.20
N TRP A 523 28.45 10.06 15.19
CA TRP A 523 28.75 9.85 13.77
C TRP A 523 29.60 10.98 13.16
N ASP A 524 30.47 11.61 13.97
CA ASP A 524 31.42 12.66 13.54
C ASP A 524 30.76 13.83 12.79
N GLY A 525 29.54 14.20 13.20
CA GLY A 525 28.76 15.27 12.57
C GLY A 525 27.99 14.85 11.32
N SER A 526 27.97 13.56 10.97
CA SER A 526 27.23 13.05 9.80
C SER A 526 25.73 12.94 10.08
N TYR A 527 24.97 13.86 9.50
CA TYR A 527 23.51 13.85 9.54
C TYR A 527 22.92 12.59 8.91
N ILE A 528 23.49 12.15 7.78
CA ILE A 528 22.97 10.99 7.03
C ILE A 528 23.11 9.72 7.88
N ALA A 529 24.28 9.51 8.50
CA ALA A 529 24.50 8.33 9.33
C ALA A 529 23.65 8.38 10.60
N ALA A 530 23.56 9.53 11.28
CA ALA A 530 22.77 9.69 12.50
C ALA A 530 21.27 9.49 12.29
N ILE A 531 20.72 9.95 11.17
CA ILE A 531 19.29 9.75 10.85
C ILE A 531 19.01 8.28 10.48
N ALA A 532 20.00 7.56 9.93
CA ALA A 532 19.84 6.18 9.49
C ALA A 532 20.08 5.13 10.59
N SER A 533 20.64 5.53 11.74
CA SER A 533 21.12 4.62 12.80
C SER A 533 20.11 4.36 13.94
#